data_AF-A0A833TA47-F1
#
_entry.id   AF-A0A833TA47-F1
#
_cell.length_a   1.000
_cell.length_b   1.000
_cell.length_c   1.000
_cell.angle_alpha   90.00
_cell.angle_beta   90.00
_cell.angle_gamma   90.00
#
_symmetry.space_group_name_H-M   'P 1'
#
loop_
_entity.id
_entity.type
_entity.pdbx_description
1 polymer ?
#
loop_
_entity_poly.entity_id
_entity_poly.type
_entity_poly.pdbx_seq_one_letter_code
_entity_poly.pdbx_strand_id
1 'polypeptide(L)'
;MDQNDVQKLVPDIRREKATKELTNDVSPETVDKMRQNEPFKREMFKKWNKYRMEDIKLKLGQERLNNEGVAKMLVNYVQDYRVYRNIRGWREVK
;
A
#
# COMPACT_ATOMS: atom_id res chain seq x y z
N MET A 1 35.43 -0.07 -13.05
CA MET A 1 33.99 -0.04 -12.71
C MET A 1 33.35 0.95 -13.64
N ASP A 2 32.40 0.48 -14.45
CA ASP A 2 31.75 1.25 -15.51
C ASP A 2 30.60 2.09 -14.92
N GLN A 3 30.38 3.31 -15.43
CA GLN A 3 29.30 4.19 -14.95
C GLN A 3 27.90 3.62 -15.23
N ASN A 4 27.78 2.62 -16.12
CA ASN A 4 26.52 1.92 -16.41
C ASN A 4 26.10 0.90 -15.33
N ASP A 5 27.03 0.35 -14.53
CA ASP A 5 26.69 -0.59 -13.46
C ASP A 5 25.99 0.11 -12.28
N VAL A 6 26.41 1.34 -11.98
CA VAL A 6 25.79 2.16 -10.93
C VAL A 6 24.33 2.49 -11.30
N GLN A 7 24.03 2.77 -12.57
CA GLN A 7 22.69 3.16 -13.03
C GLN A 7 21.69 2.01 -13.07
N LYS A 8 22.13 0.75 -13.21
CA LYS A 8 21.27 -0.43 -13.03
C LYS A 8 20.97 -0.75 -11.57
N LEU A 9 21.91 -0.49 -10.65
CA LEU A 9 21.76 -0.80 -9.23
C LEU A 9 20.77 0.13 -8.48
N VAL A 10 20.68 1.41 -8.87
CA VAL A 10 19.79 2.39 -8.18
C VAL A 10 18.29 2.05 -8.28
N PRO A 11 17.72 1.69 -9.45
CA PRO A 11 16.30 1.31 -9.54
C PRO A 11 15.99 0.00 -8.81
N ASP A 12 16.92 -0.97 -8.80
CA ASP A 12 16.72 -2.24 -8.09
C ASP A 12 16.71 -2.07 -6.56
N ILE A 13 17.64 -1.30 -5.98
CA ILE A 13 17.65 -1.02 -4.54
C ILE A 13 16.38 -0.28 -4.11
N ARG A 14 15.90 0.68 -4.91
CA ARG A 14 14.64 1.41 -4.61
C ARG A 14 13.42 0.49 -4.66
N ARG A 15 13.38 -0.45 -5.61
CA ARG A 15 12.31 -1.47 -5.71
C ARG A 15 12.38 -2.49 -4.57
N GLU A 16 13.57 -2.89 -4.17
CA GLU A 16 13.78 -3.81 -3.05
C GLU A 16 13.39 -3.15 -1.71
N LYS A 17 13.74 -1.87 -1.52
CA LYS A 17 13.31 -1.10 -0.36
C LYS A 17 11.79 -0.95 -0.31
N ALA A 18 11.16 -0.59 -1.43
CA ALA A 18 9.70 -0.45 -1.51
C ALA A 18 8.96 -1.79 -1.27
N THR A 19 9.53 -2.92 -1.70
CA THR A 19 8.94 -4.25 -1.44
C THR A 19 9.13 -4.70 0.01
N LYS A 20 10.26 -4.36 0.65
CA LYS A 20 10.49 -4.58 2.09
C LYS A 20 9.56 -3.70 2.94
N GLU A 21 9.45 -2.41 2.62
CA GLU A 21 8.52 -1.48 3.29
C GLU A 21 7.07 -1.94 3.16
N LEU A 22 6.64 -2.33 1.95
CA LEU A 22 5.30 -2.89 1.74
C LEU A 22 5.08 -4.17 2.56
N THR A 23 6.07 -5.06 2.63
CA THR A 23 5.95 -6.32 3.40
C THR A 23 5.70 -6.04 4.89
N ASN A 24 6.36 -5.04 5.46
CA ASN A 24 6.11 -4.60 6.84
C ASN A 24 4.75 -3.88 6.99
N ASP A 25 4.40 -3.05 6.00
CA ASP A 25 3.16 -2.27 5.99
C ASP A 25 1.90 -3.15 5.83
N VAL A 26 2.04 -4.40 5.36
CA VAL A 26 0.96 -5.40 5.25
C VAL A 26 1.18 -6.60 6.17
N SER A 27 2.12 -6.54 7.11
CA SER A 27 2.38 -7.64 8.03
C SER A 27 1.15 -7.97 8.87
N PRO A 28 1.00 -9.22 9.34
CA PRO A 28 -0.08 -9.63 10.24
C PRO A 28 -0.32 -8.65 11.40
N GLU A 29 0.75 -8.30 12.10
CA GLU A 29 0.71 -7.38 13.24
C GLU A 29 0.21 -5.98 12.84
N THR A 30 0.72 -5.44 11.73
CA THR A 30 0.29 -4.14 11.21
C THR A 30 -1.19 -4.15 10.83
N VAL A 31 -1.64 -5.19 10.12
CA VAL A 31 -3.04 -5.33 9.71
C VAL A 31 -3.97 -5.48 10.91
N ASP A 32 -3.59 -6.26 11.91
CA ASP A 32 -4.39 -6.45 13.12
C ASP A 32 -4.45 -5.14 13.94
N LYS A 33 -3.36 -4.38 14.00
CA LYS A 33 -3.34 -3.04 14.61
C LYS A 33 -4.22 -2.05 13.85
N MET A 34 -4.21 -2.08 12.51
CA MET A 34 -5.10 -1.27 11.69
C MET A 34 -6.58 -1.56 11.95
N ARG A 35 -6.93 -2.82 12.26
CA ARG A 35 -8.32 -3.17 12.59
C ARG A 35 -8.79 -2.61 13.92
N GLN A 36 -7.87 -2.41 14.87
CA GLN A 36 -8.19 -1.95 16.23
C GLN A 36 -8.03 -0.44 16.42
N ASN A 37 -7.20 0.21 15.60
CA ASN A 37 -6.85 1.62 15.75
C ASN A 37 -7.15 2.41 14.47
N GLU A 38 -8.29 3.12 14.47
CA GLU A 38 -8.75 3.97 13.36
C GLU A 38 -7.73 5.03 12.91
N PRO A 39 -7.16 5.86 13.82
CA PRO A 39 -6.12 6.81 13.45
C PRO A 39 -4.93 6.16 12.73
N PHE A 40 -4.41 5.07 13.28
CA PHE A 40 -3.30 4.32 12.69
C PHE A 40 -3.68 3.74 11.32
N LYS A 41 -4.89 3.19 11.18
CA LYS A 41 -5.41 2.70 9.90
C LYS A 41 -5.39 3.77 8.82
N ARG A 42 -5.83 4.99 9.14
CA ARG A 42 -5.84 6.12 8.19
C ARG A 42 -4.43 6.50 7.75
N GLU A 43 -3.46 6.48 8.66
CA GLU A 43 -2.06 6.73 8.31
C GLU A 43 -1.49 5.65 7.40
N MET A 44 -1.80 4.38 7.68
CA MET A 44 -1.38 3.26 6.84
C MET A 44 -2.00 3.34 5.45
N PHE A 45 -3.28 3.72 5.34
CA PHE A 45 -3.91 3.97 4.03
C PHE A 45 -3.20 5.08 3.22
N LYS A 46 -2.66 6.14 3.88
CA LYS A 46 -1.83 7.13 3.18
C LYS A 46 -0.57 6.52 2.60
N LYS A 47 0.10 5.64 3.35
CA LYS A 47 1.28 4.92 2.87
C LYS A 47 0.95 3.99 1.72
N TRP A 48 -0.15 3.23 1.84
CA TRP A 48 -0.58 2.25 0.85
C TRP A 48 -0.88 2.88 -0.52
N ASN A 49 -1.25 4.16 -0.58
CA ASN A 49 -1.43 4.87 -1.85
C ASN A 49 -0.16 4.97 -2.71
N LYS A 50 1.03 4.72 -2.15
CA LYS A 50 2.29 4.67 -2.89
C LYS A 50 2.49 3.35 -3.63
N TYR A 51 1.72 2.32 -3.28
CA TYR A 51 1.82 0.98 -3.87
C TYR A 51 0.63 0.71 -4.79
N ARG A 52 0.81 -0.20 -5.75
CA ARG A 52 -0.31 -0.66 -6.57
C ARG A 52 -1.22 -1.56 -5.74
N MET A 53 -2.51 -1.55 -6.07
CA MET A 53 -3.48 -2.41 -5.38
C MET A 53 -3.15 -3.89 -5.58
N GLU A 54 -2.62 -4.26 -6.75
CA GLU A 54 -2.18 -5.62 -7.05
C GLU A 54 -1.05 -6.07 -6.10
N ASP A 55 -0.05 -5.20 -5.86
CA ASP A 55 1.08 -5.51 -4.98
C ASP A 55 0.62 -5.68 -3.53
N ILE A 56 -0.29 -4.83 -3.06
CA ILE A 56 -0.88 -4.92 -1.72
C ILE A 56 -1.62 -6.25 -1.56
N LYS A 57 -2.49 -6.61 -2.52
CA LYS A 57 -3.25 -7.87 -2.50
C LYS A 57 -2.32 -9.08 -2.53
N LEU A 58 -1.31 -9.06 -3.39
CA LEU A 58 -0.32 -10.13 -3.51
C LEU A 58 0.42 -10.35 -2.19
N LYS A 59 0.83 -9.27 -1.52
CA LYS A 59 1.57 -9.34 -0.25
C LYS A 59 0.71 -9.71 0.94
N LEU A 60 -0.57 -9.31 0.97
CA LEU A 60 -1.52 -9.77 1.99
C LEU A 60 -1.77 -11.28 1.88
N GLY A 61 -1.77 -11.82 0.65
CA GLY A 61 -2.01 -13.23 0.39
C GLY A 61 -3.48 -13.63 0.50
N GLN A 62 -3.82 -14.76 -0.11
CA GLN A 62 -5.22 -15.20 -0.26
C GLN A 62 -5.91 -15.47 1.08
N GLU A 63 -5.19 -16.04 2.05
CA GLU A 63 -5.75 -16.37 3.37
C GLU A 63 -6.27 -15.13 4.11
N ARG A 64 -5.53 -14.03 4.07
CA ARG A 64 -5.94 -12.76 4.69
C ARG A 64 -7.04 -12.08 3.89
N LEU A 65 -7.03 -12.19 2.55
CA LEU A 65 -8.13 -11.69 1.73
C LEU A 65 -9.46 -12.42 1.99
N ASN A 66 -9.40 -13.69 2.40
CA ASN A 66 -10.57 -14.48 2.80
C ASN A 66 -11.05 -14.15 4.22
N ASN A 67 -10.27 -13.42 5.03
CA ASN A 67 -10.72 -12.95 6.33
C ASN A 67 -11.68 -11.76 6.15
N GLU A 68 -12.92 -11.92 6.59
CA GLU A 68 -13.98 -10.91 6.41
C GLU A 68 -13.59 -9.53 6.96
N GLY A 69 -12.91 -9.48 8.10
CA GLY A 69 -12.47 -8.23 8.71
C GLY A 69 -11.43 -7.49 7.87
N VAL A 70 -10.48 -8.23 7.30
CA VAL A 70 -9.44 -7.68 6.41
C VAL A 70 -10.06 -7.30 5.05
N ALA A 71 -10.98 -8.10 4.53
CA ALA A 71 -11.69 -7.80 3.29
C ALA A 71 -12.51 -6.50 3.41
N LYS A 72 -13.29 -6.33 4.49
CA LYS A 72 -14.02 -5.09 4.78
C LYS A 72 -13.08 -3.89 4.91
N MET A 73 -11.93 -4.05 5.57
CA MET A 73 -10.92 -3.01 5.68
C MET A 73 -10.37 -2.58 4.30
N LEU A 74 -10.09 -3.55 3.41
CA LEU A 74 -9.64 -3.27 2.05
C LEU A 74 -10.71 -2.57 1.20
N VAL A 75 -11.98 -2.96 1.35
CA VAL A 75 -13.10 -2.27 0.68
C VAL A 75 -13.18 -0.81 1.14
N ASN A 76 -13.13 -0.56 2.46
CA ASN A 76 -13.08 0.79 3.03
C ASN A 76 -11.88 1.60 2.51
N TYR A 77 -10.70 0.97 2.39
CA TYR A 77 -9.54 1.61 1.76
C TYR A 77 -9.80 2.00 0.31
N VAL A 78 -10.32 1.08 -0.52
CA VAL A 78 -10.54 1.33 -1.94
C VAL A 78 -11.63 2.39 -2.17
N GLN A 79 -12.78 2.23 -1.51
CA GLN A 79 -13.96 3.08 -1.74
C GLN A 79 -13.85 4.45 -1.05
N ASP A 80 -13.41 4.50 0.21
CA ASP A 80 -13.48 5.73 0.99
C ASP A 80 -12.16 6.49 1.01
N TYR A 81 -11.03 5.80 0.85
CA TYR A 81 -9.72 6.44 0.96
C TYR A 81 -9.06 6.70 -0.40
N ARG A 82 -9.06 5.69 -1.28
CA ARG A 82 -8.39 5.77 -2.57
C ARG A 82 -9.21 6.55 -3.60
N VAL A 83 -10.53 6.36 -3.64
CA VAL A 83 -11.43 7.10 -4.54
C VAL A 83 -11.54 8.57 -4.13
N TYR A 84 -11.67 8.91 -2.84
CA TYR A 84 -11.70 10.31 -2.40
C TYR A 84 -10.42 11.10 -2.73
N ARG A 85 -9.26 10.44 -2.68
CA ARG A 85 -8.00 11.06 -3.14
C ARG A 85 -7.98 11.29 -4.65
N ASN A 86 -8.56 10.38 -5.44
CA ASN A 86 -8.72 10.57 -6.88
C ASN A 86 -9.72 11.66 -7.22
N ILE A 87 -10.81 11.83 -6.45
CA ILE A 87 -11.79 12.91 -6.66
C ILE A 87 -11.17 14.29 -6.40
N ARG A 88 -10.36 14.47 -5.34
CA ARG A 88 -9.60 15.73 -5.12
C ARG A 88 -8.40 15.93 -6.06
N GLY A 89 -8.06 14.91 -6.86
CA GLY A 89 -7.02 14.97 -7.89
C GLY A 89 -7.53 15.40 -9.27
N TRP A 90 -8.85 15.45 -9.47
CA TRP A 90 -9.41 16.18 -10.61
C TRP A 90 -9.22 17.66 -10.33
N ARG A 91 -8.27 18.28 -11.04
CA ARG A 91 -8.29 19.72 -11.28
C ARG A 91 -9.72 20.12 -11.59
N GLU A 92 -10.19 21.20 -10.99
CA GLU A 92 -11.17 22.06 -11.65
C GLU A 92 -10.69 22.22 -13.09
N VAL A 93 -11.34 21.54 -14.02
CA VAL A 93 -11.25 21.90 -15.43
C VAL A 93 -12.20 23.08 -15.54
N LYS A 94 -11.66 24.28 -15.27
CA LYS A 94 -12.26 25.53 -15.74
C LYS A 94 -12.03 25.68 -17.23
#